data_AF-A0AAJ4DT46-F1
#
_entry.id   AF-A0AAJ4DT46-F1
#
_cell.length_a   1.000
_cell.length_b   1.000
_cell.length_c   1.000
_cell.angle_alpha   90.00
_cell.angle_beta   90.00
_cell.angle_gamma   90.00
#
_symmetry.space_group_name_H-M   'P 1'
#
loop_
_entity.id
_entity.type
_entity.pdbx_description
1 polymer ?
#
loop_
_entity_poly.entity_id
_entity_poly.type
_entity_poly.pdbx_seq_one_letter_code
_entity_poly.pdbx_strand_id
1 'polypeptide(L)'
;MKTSWLKLATVTALTIAPLAHAKISQWSLGVAASYSPAVYKDTPSNETVIPLVGYEGEHLFLRGFSAGYRLFPAGSPQNIIFRAAYDPRTLKPSDSDNRAIQQMDERKATVLGGISYQLITLAGVLEATAGTDLGGTHNGLYAEAAWRLPFRQKGWGITPSIGYAYNSDKINDHLYGVSAAEAARAQAYDPTFSAFEADWDGQYFISASAYLHITPSVRVTGGVRYTNLEGSIESSPLIESGVTTSANIGIAYVF
;
A
#
# COMPACT_ATOMS: atom_id res chain seq x y z
N MET A 1 -50.66 -29.96 -56.36
CA MET A 1 -49.43 -30.67 -55.95
C MET A 1 -48.33 -29.64 -55.74
N LYS A 2 -48.00 -29.27 -54.50
CA LYS A 2 -46.88 -28.37 -54.18
C LYS A 2 -46.09 -28.99 -53.03
N THR A 3 -44.84 -29.29 -53.30
CA THR A 3 -43.90 -30.04 -52.46
C THR A 3 -43.13 -29.13 -51.50
N SER A 4 -43.11 -29.57 -50.24
CA SER A 4 -42.29 -29.18 -49.08
C SER A 4 -40.81 -29.02 -49.38
N TRP A 5 -40.14 -28.01 -48.80
CA TRP A 5 -38.79 -28.11 -48.21
C TRP A 5 -38.60 -27.04 -47.11
N LEU A 6 -38.86 -27.37 -45.84
CA LEU A 6 -38.37 -26.59 -44.69
C LEU A 6 -37.01 -27.17 -44.28
N LYS A 7 -35.96 -26.36 -44.39
CA LYS A 7 -34.61 -26.70 -43.92
C LYS A 7 -34.55 -26.51 -42.40
N LEU A 8 -34.32 -27.60 -41.68
CA LEU A 8 -34.04 -27.61 -40.25
C LEU A 8 -32.60 -27.13 -40.03
N ALA A 9 -32.42 -25.96 -39.41
CA ALA A 9 -31.11 -25.47 -39.00
C ALA A 9 -30.84 -25.94 -37.56
N THR A 10 -29.94 -26.92 -37.42
CA THR A 10 -29.48 -27.43 -36.13
C THR A 10 -28.51 -26.42 -35.51
N VAL A 11 -28.92 -25.76 -34.43
CA VAL A 11 -28.04 -24.92 -33.61
C VAL A 11 -27.31 -25.83 -32.62
N THR A 12 -26.04 -26.11 -32.88
CA THR A 12 -25.16 -26.81 -31.94
C THR A 12 -24.76 -25.84 -30.84
N ALA A 13 -25.36 -25.96 -29.66
CA ALA A 13 -24.92 -25.22 -28.48
C ALA A 13 -23.56 -25.77 -28.01
N LEU A 14 -22.51 -24.97 -28.12
CA LEU A 14 -21.22 -25.24 -27.47
C LEU A 14 -21.42 -25.07 -25.95
N THR A 15 -21.56 -26.17 -25.23
CA THR A 15 -21.48 -26.17 -23.77
C THR A 15 -20.02 -25.99 -23.35
N ILE A 16 -19.61 -24.75 -23.10
CA ILE A 16 -18.38 -24.48 -22.36
C ILE A 16 -18.65 -24.91 -20.92
N ALA A 17 -18.16 -26.10 -20.54
CA ALA A 17 -18.13 -26.48 -19.13
C ALA A 17 -17.26 -25.46 -18.37
N PRO A 18 -17.71 -24.89 -17.24
CA PRO A 18 -16.83 -24.12 -16.41
C PRO A 18 -15.75 -25.07 -15.88
N LEU A 19 -14.48 -24.79 -16.19
CA LEU A 19 -13.35 -25.33 -15.45
C LEU A 19 -13.47 -24.78 -14.02
N ALA A 20 -14.24 -25.46 -13.18
CA ALA A 20 -14.20 -25.29 -11.75
C ALA A 20 -12.80 -25.71 -11.27
N HIS A 21 -11.84 -24.78 -11.36
CA HIS A 21 -10.64 -24.86 -10.56
C HIS A 21 -11.10 -24.63 -9.13
N ALA A 22 -11.19 -25.69 -8.34
CA ALA A 22 -11.23 -25.55 -6.89
C ALA A 22 -9.94 -24.83 -6.47
N LYS A 23 -9.97 -23.50 -6.40
CA LYS A 23 -8.81 -22.68 -6.10
C LYS A 23 -8.66 -22.61 -4.59
N ILE A 24 -7.74 -23.42 -4.10
CA ILE A 24 -7.40 -23.57 -2.68
C ILE A 24 -7.18 -22.18 -2.08
N SER A 25 -8.04 -21.84 -1.11
CA SER A 25 -7.82 -20.76 -0.18
C SER A 25 -6.53 -21.03 0.58
N GLN A 26 -5.54 -20.13 0.46
CA GLN A 26 -4.19 -20.40 0.94
C GLN A 26 -3.85 -19.52 2.14
N TRP A 27 -3.56 -20.17 3.27
CA TRP A 27 -3.04 -19.50 4.45
C TRP A 27 -1.51 -19.41 4.39
N SER A 28 -0.95 -18.41 5.06
CA SER A 28 0.47 -18.32 5.31
C SER A 28 0.77 -17.65 6.64
N LEU A 29 1.83 -18.10 7.31
CA LEU A 29 2.32 -17.56 8.57
C LEU A 29 3.84 -17.42 8.50
N GLY A 30 4.37 -16.30 8.96
CA GLY A 30 5.78 -15.98 8.83
C GLY A 30 6.22 -14.76 9.62
N VAL A 31 7.39 -14.28 9.26
CA VAL A 31 8.02 -13.09 9.84
C VAL A 31 8.74 -12.30 8.76
N ALA A 32 8.76 -10.98 8.88
CA ALA A 32 9.52 -10.08 8.04
C ALA A 32 10.37 -9.12 8.89
N ALA A 33 11.48 -8.68 8.33
CA ALA A 33 12.16 -7.47 8.75
C ALA A 33 11.80 -6.35 7.75
N SER A 34 11.56 -5.15 8.27
CA SER A 34 11.28 -3.95 7.49
C SER A 34 12.24 -2.85 7.90
N TYR A 35 12.76 -2.13 6.90
CA TYR A 35 13.58 -0.95 7.04
C TYR A 35 12.88 0.22 6.36
N SER A 36 12.77 1.36 7.06
CA SER A 36 12.38 2.64 6.47
C SER A 36 13.30 3.75 7.00
N PRO A 37 13.81 4.64 6.13
CA PRO A 37 14.72 5.69 6.54
C PRO A 37 14.02 6.71 7.44
N ALA A 38 14.83 7.53 8.10
CA ALA A 38 14.36 8.69 8.84
C ALA A 38 13.63 9.66 7.89
N VAL A 39 12.45 10.10 8.30
CA VAL A 39 11.70 11.17 7.62
C VAL A 39 11.88 12.50 8.36
N TYR A 40 11.89 12.42 9.69
CA TYR A 40 12.04 13.55 10.59
C TYR A 40 13.51 13.81 10.92
N LYS A 41 13.88 15.08 11.11
CA LYS A 41 15.28 15.47 11.41
C LYS A 41 15.81 14.77 12.65
N ASP A 42 17.07 14.37 12.59
CA ASP A 42 17.82 13.75 13.69
C ASP A 42 17.03 12.62 14.39
N THR A 43 16.24 11.87 13.62
CA THR A 43 15.44 10.74 14.11
C THR A 43 16.01 9.47 13.50
N PRO A 44 16.17 8.36 14.23
CA PRO A 44 16.72 7.14 13.67
C PRO A 44 15.82 6.54 12.59
N SER A 45 16.41 5.80 11.65
CA SER A 45 15.64 4.94 10.74
C SER A 45 14.88 3.88 11.53
N ASN A 46 13.70 3.50 11.04
CA ASN A 46 12.89 2.48 11.67
C ASN A 46 13.23 1.09 11.09
N GLU A 47 13.76 0.22 11.95
CA GLU A 47 14.04 -1.18 11.67
C GLU A 47 13.18 -2.05 12.58
N THR A 48 12.27 -2.81 11.99
CA THR A 48 11.28 -3.55 12.79
C THR A 48 11.03 -4.95 12.26
N VAL A 49 10.78 -5.87 13.20
CA VAL A 49 10.41 -7.26 12.91
C VAL A 49 8.89 -7.39 13.03
N ILE A 50 8.27 -7.88 11.97
CA ILE A 50 6.83 -7.87 11.75
C ILE A 50 6.32 -9.31 11.59
N PRO A 51 5.29 -9.74 12.35
CA PRO A 51 4.63 -11.00 12.06
C PRO A 51 3.89 -10.91 10.71
N LEU A 52 4.07 -11.91 9.86
CA LEU A 52 3.35 -12.04 8.60
C LEU A 52 2.22 -13.04 8.75
N VAL A 53 0.99 -12.58 8.58
CA VAL A 53 -0.17 -13.46 8.40
C VAL A 53 -0.75 -13.17 7.03
N GLY A 54 -1.03 -14.22 6.27
CA GLY A 54 -1.59 -14.09 4.94
C GLY A 54 -2.72 -15.08 4.70
N TYR A 55 -3.71 -14.65 3.93
CA TYR A 55 -4.79 -15.46 3.42
C TYR A 55 -5.12 -14.98 2.01
N GLU A 56 -5.19 -15.88 1.04
CA GLU A 56 -5.69 -15.57 -0.30
C GLU A 56 -6.82 -16.53 -0.65
N GLY A 57 -8.03 -16.01 -0.64
CA GLY A 57 -9.21 -16.67 -1.21
C GLY A 57 -9.66 -16.00 -2.51
N GLU A 58 -10.79 -16.44 -3.04
CA GLU A 58 -11.36 -15.88 -4.27
C GLU A 58 -11.77 -14.41 -4.08
N HIS A 59 -12.50 -14.11 -3.00
CA HIS A 59 -12.99 -12.76 -2.71
C HIS A 59 -12.21 -12.08 -1.59
N LEU A 60 -12.06 -12.76 -0.46
CA LEU A 60 -11.38 -12.24 0.72
C LEU A 60 -9.87 -12.47 0.63
N PHE A 61 -9.09 -11.48 1.05
CA PHE A 61 -7.66 -11.64 1.28
C PHE A 61 -7.20 -10.92 2.56
N LEU A 62 -6.13 -11.44 3.13
CA LEU A 62 -5.32 -10.83 4.19
C LEU A 62 -3.85 -10.88 3.74
N ARG A 63 -3.15 -9.77 3.86
CA ARG A 63 -1.77 -9.57 3.40
C ARG A 63 -1.03 -8.75 4.46
N GLY A 64 -0.47 -9.42 5.46
CA GLY A 64 0.13 -8.74 6.61
C GLY A 64 -0.91 -7.85 7.30
N PHE A 65 -0.66 -6.55 7.34
CA PHE A 65 -1.55 -5.55 7.94
C PHE A 65 -2.56 -4.93 6.97
N SER A 66 -2.82 -5.58 5.84
CA SER A 66 -3.85 -5.17 4.89
C SER A 66 -4.85 -6.30 4.66
N ALA A 67 -6.13 -5.98 4.63
CA ALA A 67 -7.19 -6.91 4.27
C ALA A 67 -8.09 -6.30 3.19
N GLY A 68 -8.80 -7.15 2.44
CA GLY A 68 -9.79 -6.66 1.51
C GLY A 68 -10.72 -7.71 0.95
N TYR A 69 -11.81 -7.22 0.37
CA TYR A 69 -12.85 -8.00 -0.28
C TYR A 69 -12.97 -7.55 -1.73
N ARG A 70 -12.77 -8.50 -2.65
CA ARG A 70 -12.93 -8.31 -4.08
C ARG A 70 -14.38 -8.59 -4.46
N LEU A 71 -15.02 -7.68 -5.21
CA LEU A 71 -16.38 -7.87 -5.68
C LEU A 71 -16.45 -9.00 -6.73
N PHE A 72 -15.45 -9.07 -7.60
CA PHE A 72 -15.26 -10.17 -8.55
C PHE A 72 -14.17 -11.13 -8.04
N PRO A 73 -14.21 -12.42 -8.38
CA PRO A 73 -13.22 -13.39 -7.88
C PRO A 73 -11.79 -13.04 -8.34
N ALA A 74 -10.82 -13.51 -7.57
CA ALA A 74 -9.41 -13.29 -7.85
C ALA A 74 -9.02 -13.77 -9.27
N GLY A 75 -8.41 -12.87 -10.04
CA GLY A 75 -8.03 -13.11 -11.43
C GLY A 75 -9.06 -12.66 -12.47
N SER A 76 -10.21 -12.10 -12.05
CA SER A 76 -11.09 -11.41 -12.98
C SER A 76 -10.36 -10.24 -13.68
N PRO A 77 -10.65 -9.98 -14.98
CA PRO A 77 -10.00 -8.90 -15.73
C PRO A 77 -10.14 -7.52 -15.10
N GLN A 78 -11.22 -7.30 -14.34
CA GLN A 78 -11.44 -6.09 -13.57
C GLN A 78 -11.98 -6.42 -12.18
N ASN A 79 -11.74 -5.54 -11.22
CA ASN A 79 -12.23 -5.71 -9.86
C ASN A 79 -12.55 -4.39 -9.16
N ILE A 80 -13.53 -4.43 -8.25
CA ILE A 80 -13.75 -3.40 -7.24
C ILE A 80 -13.41 -4.04 -5.90
N ILE A 81 -12.51 -3.43 -5.16
CA ILE A 81 -11.92 -4.01 -3.94
C ILE A 81 -12.18 -3.06 -2.79
N PHE A 82 -12.93 -3.50 -1.79
CA PHE A 82 -13.00 -2.82 -0.50
C PHE A 82 -11.79 -3.24 0.32
N ARG A 83 -11.03 -2.30 0.88
CA ARG A 83 -9.78 -2.60 1.57
C ARG A 83 -9.64 -1.81 2.86
N ALA A 84 -8.91 -2.39 3.80
CA ALA A 84 -8.41 -1.73 5.00
C ALA A 84 -6.91 -2.03 5.09
N ALA A 85 -6.10 -1.01 5.33
CA ALA A 85 -4.65 -1.13 5.41
C ALA A 85 -4.12 -0.29 6.59
N TYR A 86 -3.27 -0.89 7.42
CA TYR A 86 -2.53 -0.16 8.44
C TYR A 86 -1.57 0.83 7.79
N ASP A 87 -1.62 2.09 8.25
CA ASP A 87 -0.68 3.15 7.91
C ASP A 87 0.32 3.30 9.06
N PRO A 88 1.57 2.84 8.90
CA PRO A 88 2.58 2.83 9.96
C PRO A 88 3.29 4.18 10.14
N ARG A 89 2.95 5.21 9.36
CA ARG A 89 3.63 6.52 9.44
C ARG A 89 3.35 7.15 10.79
N THR A 90 4.41 7.43 11.54
CA THR A 90 4.36 7.94 12.92
C THR A 90 5.54 8.85 13.22
N LEU A 91 5.41 9.67 14.25
CA LEU A 91 6.49 10.40 14.88
C LEU A 91 6.37 10.19 16.38
N LYS A 92 7.42 9.63 16.99
CA LYS A 92 7.62 9.65 18.43
C LYS A 92 8.66 10.71 18.75
N PRO A 93 8.26 11.87 19.29
CA PRO A 93 9.17 12.99 19.57
C PRO A 93 10.41 12.58 20.39
N SER A 94 10.22 11.66 21.34
CA SER A 94 11.29 11.13 22.20
C SER A 94 12.39 10.38 21.47
N ASP A 95 12.13 9.89 20.25
CA ASP A 95 13.09 9.11 19.48
C ASP A 95 14.05 10.01 18.69
N SER A 96 13.75 11.32 18.57
CA SER A 96 14.61 12.30 17.91
C SER A 96 15.68 12.83 18.86
N ASP A 97 16.91 12.99 18.39
CA ASP A 97 17.98 13.71 19.09
C ASP A 97 17.82 15.24 18.98
N ASN A 98 16.90 15.72 18.13
CA ASN A 98 16.59 17.13 17.97
C ASN A 98 15.64 17.61 19.08
N ARG A 99 16.14 18.50 19.94
CA ARG A 99 15.34 19.04 21.07
C ARG A 99 14.10 19.80 20.64
N ALA A 100 14.10 20.44 19.47
CA ALA A 100 12.92 21.10 18.94
C ALA A 100 11.85 20.07 18.53
N ILE A 101 12.25 18.98 17.86
CA ILE A 101 11.33 17.88 17.50
C ILE A 101 10.80 17.16 18.73
N GLN A 102 11.59 17.01 19.79
CA GLN A 102 11.12 16.48 21.07
C GLN A 102 9.96 17.28 21.69
N GLN A 103 9.72 18.52 21.25
CA GLN A 103 8.59 19.34 21.71
C GLN A 103 7.31 19.17 20.87
N MET A 104 7.34 18.36 19.81
CA MET A 104 6.17 18.08 18.97
C MET A 104 5.20 17.15 19.68
N ASP A 105 3.93 17.17 19.25
CA ASP A 105 2.97 16.16 19.68
C ASP A 105 3.17 14.85 18.89
N GLU A 106 2.93 13.70 19.51
CA GLU A 106 3.11 12.38 18.89
C GLU A 106 2.19 12.21 17.66
N ARG A 107 2.76 11.79 16.52
CA ARG A 107 1.96 11.42 15.34
C ARG A 107 1.69 9.93 15.35
N LYS A 108 0.42 9.56 15.42
CA LYS A 108 -0.04 8.19 15.58
C LYS A 108 -0.33 7.50 14.26
N ALA A 109 -0.12 6.19 14.25
CA ALA A 109 -0.50 5.30 13.17
C ALA A 109 -2.02 5.15 13.12
N THR A 110 -2.55 4.75 11.96
CA THR A 110 -3.98 4.52 11.80
C THR A 110 -4.28 3.40 10.82
N VAL A 111 -5.56 3.17 10.53
CA VAL A 111 -6.01 2.27 9.47
C VAL A 111 -6.73 3.08 8.40
N LEU A 112 -6.24 2.99 7.16
CA LEU A 112 -6.90 3.56 6.00
C LEU A 112 -7.88 2.55 5.41
N GLY A 113 -9.14 2.93 5.35
CA GLY A 113 -10.21 2.20 4.68
C GLY A 113 -10.50 2.82 3.32
N GLY A 114 -10.74 2.00 2.30
CA GLY A 114 -10.95 2.54 0.97
C GLY A 114 -11.48 1.55 -0.04
N ILE A 115 -11.58 2.04 -1.27
CA ILE A 115 -12.03 1.31 -2.44
C ILE A 115 -10.92 1.40 -3.49
N SER A 116 -10.59 0.27 -4.11
CA SER A 116 -9.72 0.21 -5.28
C SER A 116 -10.49 -0.30 -6.50
N TYR A 117 -10.28 0.33 -7.65
CA TYR A 117 -10.60 -0.26 -8.94
C TYR A 117 -9.33 -0.86 -9.54
N GLN A 118 -9.39 -2.13 -9.93
CA GLN A 118 -8.28 -2.87 -10.53
C GLN A 118 -8.64 -3.29 -11.94
N LEU A 119 -7.71 -3.13 -12.89
CA LEU A 119 -7.85 -3.55 -14.28
C LEU A 119 -6.59 -4.31 -14.73
N ILE A 120 -6.76 -5.56 -15.12
CA ILE A 120 -5.74 -6.43 -15.68
C ILE A 120 -5.74 -6.28 -17.20
N THR A 121 -4.59 -5.93 -17.76
CA THR A 121 -4.39 -5.74 -19.20
C THR A 121 -3.20 -6.56 -19.68
N LEU A 122 -2.97 -6.61 -21.00
CA LEU A 122 -1.76 -7.20 -21.57
C LEU A 122 -0.48 -6.44 -21.16
N ALA A 123 -0.60 -5.16 -20.84
CA ALA A 123 0.51 -4.31 -20.41
C ALA A 123 0.70 -4.32 -18.89
N GLY A 124 -0.01 -5.17 -18.13
CA GLY A 124 0.07 -5.23 -16.66
C GLY A 124 -1.22 -4.82 -15.97
N VAL A 125 -1.13 -4.52 -14.68
CA VAL A 125 -2.28 -4.23 -13.80
C VAL A 125 -2.29 -2.75 -13.45
N LEU A 126 -3.39 -2.08 -13.78
CA LEU A 126 -3.68 -0.72 -13.34
C LEU A 126 -4.56 -0.79 -12.10
N GLU A 127 -4.26 0.02 -11.09
CA GLU A 127 -5.07 0.12 -9.88
C GLU A 127 -5.21 1.58 -9.47
N ALA A 128 -6.45 2.02 -9.25
CA ALA A 128 -6.76 3.33 -8.68
C ALA A 128 -7.43 3.10 -7.32
N THR A 129 -6.96 3.78 -6.28
CA THR A 129 -7.43 3.64 -4.91
C THR A 129 -7.84 5.00 -4.37
N ALA A 130 -8.95 5.03 -3.63
CA ALA A 130 -9.33 6.16 -2.79
C ALA A 130 -9.70 5.64 -1.41
N GLY A 131 -9.31 6.35 -0.36
CA GLY A 131 -9.56 5.94 1.01
C GLY A 131 -9.53 7.11 1.99
N THR A 132 -9.90 6.80 3.21
CA THR A 132 -9.92 7.72 4.34
C THR A 132 -9.55 6.97 5.62
N ASP A 133 -9.33 7.74 6.65
CA ASP A 133 -9.04 7.25 7.98
C ASP A 133 -10.26 6.56 8.62
N LEU A 134 -10.09 5.30 9.03
CA LEU A 134 -11.07 4.58 9.84
C LEU A 134 -10.85 4.73 11.34
N GLY A 135 -9.62 5.11 11.75
CA GLY A 135 -9.24 5.24 13.15
C GLY A 135 -9.58 6.58 13.78
N GLY A 136 -9.96 7.58 12.98
CA GLY A 136 -10.29 8.93 13.44
C GLY A 136 -9.08 9.75 13.91
N THR A 137 -7.88 9.34 13.53
CA THR A 137 -6.59 9.97 13.83
C THR A 137 -6.40 11.30 13.10
N HIS A 138 -6.70 11.36 11.79
CA HIS A 138 -6.51 12.55 10.95
C HIS A 138 -7.73 12.88 10.06
N ASN A 139 -8.65 11.93 9.82
CA ASN A 139 -9.89 12.16 9.02
C ASN A 139 -9.64 12.75 7.62
N GLY A 140 -8.51 12.39 7.02
CA GLY A 140 -8.01 12.90 5.74
C GLY A 140 -8.21 11.91 4.60
N LEU A 141 -8.09 12.39 3.37
CA LEU A 141 -8.33 11.63 2.15
C LEU A 141 -7.01 11.21 1.51
N TYR A 142 -6.98 9.95 1.06
CA TYR A 142 -5.86 9.35 0.35
C TYR A 142 -6.33 8.89 -1.03
N ALA A 143 -5.52 9.17 -2.06
CA ALA A 143 -5.71 8.60 -3.39
C ALA A 143 -4.39 8.03 -3.91
N GLU A 144 -4.44 6.93 -4.68
CA GLU A 144 -3.27 6.35 -5.34
C GLU A 144 -3.65 5.81 -6.71
N ALA A 145 -2.81 6.08 -7.71
CA ALA A 145 -2.84 5.39 -8.99
C ALA A 145 -1.52 4.63 -9.17
N ALA A 146 -1.60 3.35 -9.49
CA ALA A 146 -0.44 2.48 -9.62
C ALA A 146 -0.55 1.60 -10.88
N TRP A 147 0.57 1.46 -11.58
CA TRP A 147 0.75 0.48 -12.63
C TRP A 147 1.76 -0.58 -12.17
N ARG A 148 1.39 -1.85 -12.30
CA ARG A 148 2.18 -3.00 -11.82
C ARG A 148 2.39 -3.98 -12.96
N LEU A 149 3.60 -4.48 -13.11
CA LEU A 149 3.96 -5.40 -14.18
C LEU A 149 4.38 -6.76 -13.60
N PRO A 150 3.42 -7.69 -13.38
CA PRO A 150 3.71 -8.96 -12.73
C PRO A 150 4.40 -9.94 -13.68
N PHE A 151 5.64 -10.31 -13.38
CA PHE A 151 6.33 -11.44 -13.99
C PHE A 151 6.24 -12.65 -13.07
N ARG A 152 5.75 -13.78 -13.58
CA ARG A 152 5.51 -15.01 -12.81
C ARG A 152 6.15 -16.18 -13.54
N GLN A 153 6.91 -16.97 -12.81
CA GLN A 153 7.50 -18.22 -13.28
C GLN A 153 7.26 -19.32 -12.25
N LYS A 154 7.61 -20.56 -12.57
CA LYS A 154 7.45 -21.67 -11.63
C LYS A 154 8.31 -21.43 -10.38
N GLY A 155 7.65 -21.27 -9.25
CA GLY A 155 8.29 -21.11 -7.94
C GLY A 155 8.80 -19.69 -7.62
N TRP A 156 8.71 -18.72 -8.52
CA TRP A 156 9.13 -17.34 -8.22
C TRP A 156 8.36 -16.30 -9.01
N GLY A 157 8.39 -15.07 -8.54
CA GLY A 157 7.82 -13.95 -9.27
C GLY A 157 8.39 -12.62 -8.82
N ILE A 158 8.36 -11.64 -9.71
CA ILE A 158 8.72 -10.25 -9.43
C ILE A 158 7.62 -9.33 -9.98
N THR A 159 7.37 -8.25 -9.28
CA THR A 159 6.36 -7.24 -9.64
C THR A 159 7.00 -5.87 -9.45
N PRO A 160 7.69 -5.33 -10.47
CA PRO A 160 7.94 -3.91 -10.54
C PRO A 160 6.62 -3.13 -10.65
N SER A 161 6.63 -1.91 -10.12
CA SER A 161 5.53 -0.99 -10.20
C SER A 161 5.99 0.45 -10.08
N ILE A 162 5.19 1.33 -10.66
CA ILE A 162 5.29 2.78 -10.51
C ILE A 162 3.91 3.32 -10.15
N GLY A 163 3.85 4.40 -9.42
CA GLY A 163 2.60 5.06 -9.14
C GLY A 163 2.76 6.46 -8.58
N TYR A 164 1.61 7.06 -8.33
CA TYR A 164 1.47 8.37 -7.72
C TYR A 164 0.43 8.27 -6.61
N ALA A 165 0.78 8.77 -5.43
CA ALA A 165 -0.13 8.88 -4.30
C ALA A 165 -0.36 10.36 -3.97
N TYR A 166 -1.55 10.70 -3.53
CA TYR A 166 -1.96 12.05 -3.17
C TYR A 166 -2.59 12.01 -1.78
N ASN A 167 -2.06 12.84 -0.89
CA ASN A 167 -2.54 12.98 0.48
C ASN A 167 -3.26 14.32 0.59
N SER A 168 -4.39 14.35 1.30
CA SER A 168 -5.01 15.61 1.67
C SER A 168 -4.15 16.38 2.67
N ASP A 169 -4.38 17.70 2.73
CA ASP A 169 -3.94 18.60 3.81
C ASP A 169 -4.02 17.92 5.18
N LYS A 170 -5.16 17.31 5.56
CA LYS A 170 -5.29 16.66 6.88
C LYS A 170 -4.30 15.51 7.15
N ILE A 171 -3.93 14.74 6.13
CA ILE A 171 -2.92 13.67 6.29
C ILE A 171 -1.54 14.31 6.42
N ASN A 172 -1.25 15.28 5.55
CA ASN A 172 0.05 15.92 5.52
C ASN A 172 0.29 16.78 6.76
N ASP A 173 -0.73 17.45 7.28
CA ASP A 173 -0.67 18.28 8.47
C ASP A 173 -0.52 17.41 9.73
N HIS A 174 -1.23 16.27 9.79
CA HIS A 174 -0.99 15.26 10.82
C HIS A 174 0.45 14.74 10.80
N LEU A 175 1.05 14.51 9.63
CA LEU A 175 2.40 13.94 9.57
C LEU A 175 3.52 14.98 9.66
N TYR A 176 3.32 16.17 9.11
CA TYR A 176 4.36 17.15 8.82
C TYR A 176 4.00 18.58 9.23
N GLY A 177 2.77 18.82 9.68
CA GLY A 177 2.32 20.09 10.21
C GLY A 177 2.97 20.39 11.56
N VAL A 178 3.11 21.68 11.84
CA VAL A 178 3.58 22.22 13.11
C VAL A 178 2.60 23.30 13.53
N SER A 179 1.85 23.04 14.59
CA SER A 179 0.93 24.03 15.16
C SER A 179 1.68 25.22 15.77
N ALA A 180 1.02 26.36 15.91
CA ALA A 180 1.59 27.53 16.58
C ALA A 180 2.05 27.22 18.03
N ALA A 181 1.34 26.32 18.73
CA ALA A 181 1.69 25.89 20.08
C ALA A 181 2.96 25.03 20.09
N GLU A 182 3.09 24.09 19.15
CA GLU A 182 4.30 23.29 18.96
C GLU A 182 5.50 24.16 18.60
N ALA A 183 5.33 25.09 17.66
CA ALA A 183 6.37 26.04 17.27
C ALA A 183 6.83 26.88 18.47
N ALA A 184 5.91 27.41 19.27
CA ALA A 184 6.27 28.20 20.46
C ALA A 184 7.07 27.38 21.50
N ARG A 185 6.77 26.09 21.68
CA ARG A 185 7.57 25.21 22.56
C ARG A 185 8.95 24.92 21.97
N ALA A 186 9.01 24.63 20.67
CA ALA A 186 10.24 24.32 19.95
C ALA A 186 11.21 25.52 19.90
N GLN A 187 10.69 26.75 19.86
CA GLN A 187 11.47 27.99 19.82
C GLN A 187 12.37 28.22 21.03
N ALA A 188 12.10 27.55 22.16
CA ALA A 188 13.02 27.55 23.30
C ALA A 188 14.35 26.83 23.01
N TYR A 189 14.38 25.97 21.99
CA TYR A 189 15.55 25.17 21.58
C TYR A 189 16.08 25.55 20.20
N ASP A 190 15.20 25.96 19.28
CA ASP A 190 15.54 26.49 17.96
C ASP A 190 14.69 27.74 17.66
N PRO A 191 15.24 28.96 17.86
CA PRO A 191 14.50 30.20 17.64
C PRO A 191 14.00 30.39 16.20
N THR A 192 14.51 29.63 15.24
CA THR A 192 14.11 29.71 13.82
C THR A 192 12.93 28.77 13.51
N PHE A 193 12.53 27.92 14.45
CA PHE A 193 11.43 26.98 14.26
C PHE A 193 10.10 27.74 14.11
N SER A 194 9.35 27.41 13.07
CA SER A 194 8.10 28.10 12.73
C SER A 194 6.93 27.13 12.68
N ALA A 195 5.72 27.67 12.84
CA ALA A 195 4.52 26.93 12.49
C ALA A 195 4.53 26.60 10.98
N PHE A 196 3.87 25.51 10.62
CA PHE A 196 3.77 25.04 9.25
C PHE A 196 2.42 24.33 9.09
N GLU A 197 1.62 24.79 8.13
CA GLU A 197 0.39 24.11 7.73
C GLU A 197 0.67 23.40 6.42
N ALA A 198 0.47 22.08 6.39
CA ALA A 198 0.73 21.31 5.19
C ALA A 198 -0.49 21.33 4.25
N ASP A 199 -0.26 21.54 2.96
CA ASP A 199 -1.32 21.49 1.95
C ASP A 199 -1.47 20.08 1.34
N TRP A 200 -2.39 19.94 0.40
CA TRP A 200 -2.54 18.77 -0.43
C TRP A 200 -1.31 18.58 -1.32
N ASP A 201 -0.64 17.45 -1.14
CA ASP A 201 0.61 17.17 -1.82
C ASP A 201 0.71 15.70 -2.20
N GLY A 202 1.44 15.48 -3.29
CA GLY A 202 1.60 14.19 -3.92
C GLY A 202 3.00 13.62 -3.79
N GLN A 203 3.11 12.36 -4.15
CA GLN A 203 4.37 11.64 -4.15
C GLN A 203 4.36 10.59 -5.24
N TYR A 204 5.38 10.60 -6.09
CA TYR A 204 5.60 9.48 -6.98
C TYR A 204 6.41 8.40 -6.26
N PHE A 205 6.19 7.15 -6.67
CA PHE A 205 6.95 6.02 -6.15
C PHE A 205 7.28 5.03 -7.25
N ILE A 206 8.41 4.37 -7.06
CA ILE A 206 8.85 3.23 -7.85
C ILE A 206 9.15 2.11 -6.87
N SER A 207 8.64 0.91 -7.14
CA SER A 207 8.88 -0.23 -6.25
C SER A 207 9.04 -1.52 -7.04
N ALA A 208 9.67 -2.50 -6.41
CA ALA A 208 9.69 -3.88 -6.87
C ALA A 208 9.42 -4.80 -5.68
N SER A 209 8.55 -5.78 -5.87
CA SER A 209 8.32 -6.86 -4.90
C SER A 209 8.59 -8.20 -5.55
N ALA A 210 9.16 -9.14 -4.82
CA ALA A 210 9.49 -10.47 -5.31
C ALA A 210 9.12 -11.55 -4.30
N TYR A 211 8.93 -12.77 -4.80
CA TYR A 211 8.82 -13.96 -3.99
C TYR A 211 9.60 -15.13 -4.62
N LEU A 212 10.05 -16.05 -3.77
CA LEU A 212 10.73 -17.28 -4.13
C LEU A 212 10.26 -18.42 -3.22
N HIS A 213 9.73 -19.48 -3.80
CA HIS A 213 9.47 -20.74 -3.11
C HIS A 213 10.77 -21.54 -2.99
N ILE A 214 11.31 -21.60 -1.78
CA ILE A 214 12.47 -22.45 -1.46
C ILE A 214 12.04 -23.92 -1.45
N THR A 215 10.82 -24.16 -0.97
CA THR A 215 10.11 -25.44 -1.06
C THR A 215 8.66 -25.14 -1.47
N PRO A 216 7.83 -26.16 -1.80
CA PRO A 216 6.41 -25.93 -2.08
C PRO A 216 5.67 -25.15 -0.97
N SER A 217 6.08 -25.33 0.29
CA SER A 217 5.45 -24.73 1.46
C SER A 217 6.25 -23.62 2.13
N VAL A 218 7.46 -23.29 1.65
CA VAL A 218 8.29 -22.21 2.24
C VAL A 218 8.55 -21.15 1.18
N ARG A 219 8.09 -19.93 1.46
CA ARG A 219 8.21 -18.78 0.57
C ARG A 219 9.00 -17.67 1.24
N VAL A 220 10.03 -17.20 0.55
CA VAL A 220 10.73 -15.94 0.86
C VAL A 220 10.09 -14.83 0.05
N THR A 221 9.88 -13.67 0.65
CA THR A 221 9.36 -12.46 0.02
C THR A 221 10.31 -11.30 0.27
N GLY A 222 10.36 -10.35 -0.65
CA GLY A 222 11.07 -9.11 -0.41
C GLY A 222 10.51 -7.99 -1.25
N GLY A 223 10.77 -6.75 -0.84
CA GLY A 223 10.34 -5.58 -1.57
C GLY A 223 11.22 -4.38 -1.29
N VAL A 224 11.31 -3.51 -2.28
CA VAL A 224 11.95 -2.19 -2.17
C VAL A 224 10.99 -1.15 -2.75
N ARG A 225 10.87 0.00 -2.09
CA ARG A 225 10.07 1.14 -2.55
C ARG A 225 10.87 2.42 -2.37
N TYR A 226 11.10 3.08 -3.49
CA TYR A 226 11.54 4.47 -3.56
C TYR A 226 10.30 5.36 -3.61
N THR A 227 10.26 6.39 -2.78
CA THR A 227 9.20 7.40 -2.73
C THR A 227 9.85 8.77 -2.73
N ASN A 228 9.31 9.69 -3.50
CA ASN A 228 9.73 11.08 -3.53
C ASN A 228 8.49 11.96 -3.28
N LEU A 229 8.53 12.71 -2.20
CA LEU A 229 7.53 13.69 -1.79
C LEU A 229 7.70 14.92 -2.69
N GLU A 230 6.65 15.26 -3.43
CA GLU A 230 6.63 16.49 -4.23
C GLU A 230 6.01 17.63 -3.41
N GLY A 231 6.25 18.87 -3.88
CA GLY A 231 5.45 20.02 -3.48
C GLY A 231 5.92 20.71 -2.20
N SER A 232 4.96 21.21 -1.42
CA SER A 232 5.21 22.15 -0.32
C SER A 232 5.69 21.46 0.97
N ILE A 233 5.45 20.15 1.13
CA ILE A 233 5.86 19.35 2.29
C ILE A 233 7.38 19.46 2.55
N GLU A 234 8.21 19.57 1.52
CA GLU A 234 9.67 19.72 1.66
C GLU A 234 10.08 20.97 2.47
N SER A 235 9.19 21.96 2.56
CA SER A 235 9.40 23.17 3.36
C SER A 235 9.06 23.00 4.84
N SER A 236 8.55 21.84 5.26
CA SER A 236 8.26 21.56 6.67
C SER A 236 9.55 21.61 7.50
N PRO A 237 9.57 22.32 8.64
CA PRO A 237 10.74 22.36 9.51
C PRO A 237 11.04 20.99 10.15
N LEU A 238 10.13 20.03 10.06
CA LEU A 238 10.26 18.68 10.60
C LEU A 238 11.08 17.72 9.72
N ILE A 239 11.10 17.93 8.40
CA ILE A 239 11.59 16.93 7.45
C ILE A 239 13.06 17.18 7.10
N GLU A 240 13.83 16.10 7.00
CA GLU A 240 15.23 16.15 6.56
C GLU A 240 15.40 15.82 5.07
N SER A 241 14.56 14.91 4.54
CA SER A 241 14.59 14.49 3.14
C SER A 241 13.18 14.25 2.60
N GLY A 242 12.88 14.83 1.44
CA GLY A 242 11.68 14.51 0.64
C GLY A 242 11.73 13.13 -0.01
N VAL A 243 12.88 12.45 0.04
CA VAL A 243 13.12 11.16 -0.62
C VAL A 243 13.34 10.06 0.40
N THR A 244 12.63 8.94 0.23
CA THR A 244 12.77 7.76 1.09
C THR A 244 12.92 6.49 0.25
N THR A 245 13.77 5.57 0.69
CA THR A 245 13.88 4.21 0.13
C THR A 245 13.68 3.19 1.24
N SER A 246 12.51 2.56 1.25
CA SER A 246 12.15 1.52 2.21
C SER A 246 12.36 0.13 1.62
N ALA A 247 12.69 -0.84 2.47
CA ALA A 247 12.88 -2.23 2.06
C ALA A 247 12.29 -3.20 3.08
N ASN A 248 11.86 -4.37 2.62
CA ASN A 248 11.47 -5.47 3.49
C ASN A 248 11.95 -6.81 2.94
N ILE A 249 12.15 -7.75 3.84
CA ILE A 249 12.42 -9.15 3.54
C ILE A 249 11.68 -10.02 4.54
N GLY A 250 11.11 -11.13 4.09
CA GLY A 250 10.36 -12.02 4.95
C GLY A 250 10.38 -13.46 4.49
N ILE A 251 10.04 -14.34 5.41
CA ILE A 251 9.89 -15.78 5.18
C ILE A 251 8.56 -16.22 5.77
N ALA A 252 7.81 -17.03 5.03
CA ALA A 252 6.53 -17.56 5.46
C ALA A 252 6.40 -19.04 5.08
N TYR A 253 5.79 -19.79 5.99
CA TYR A 253 5.20 -21.07 5.69
C TYR A 253 3.86 -20.85 5.00
N VAL A 254 3.62 -21.59 3.93
CA VAL A 254 2.44 -21.54 3.10
C VAL A 254 1.78 -22.92 3.18
N PHE A 255 0.54 -22.94 3.68
CA PHE A 255 -0.22 -24.17 3.94
C PHE A 255 -0.85 -24.73 2.66
#